data_AF-A0A528E7I1-F1
#
_entry.id   AF-A0A528E7I1-F1
#
_cell.length_a   1.000
_cell.length_b   1.000
_cell.length_c   1.000
_cell.angle_alpha   90.00
_cell.angle_beta   90.00
_cell.angle_gamma   90.00
#
_symmetry.space_group_name_H-M   'P 1'
#
loop_
_entity.id
_entity.type
_entity.pdbx_description
1 polymer ?
#
loop_
_entity_poly.entity_id
_entity_poly.type
_entity_poly.pdbx_seq_one_letter_code
_entity_poly.pdbx_strand_id
1 'polypeptide(L)'
;MSRTAQVTTLWRPVGPAELKLIQASGMREFPPRLPDQPIFYPVLSEAYATQIARDWNVPANGSGYVTRFDVLKSFLDGYRVEHAGSRAHLEYWIPAEDLPAFNKAIVGKIEVTAAFGETAESAV
;
A
#
# COMPACT_ATOMS: atom_id res chain seq x y z
N MET A 1 -24.36 0.14 21.38
CA MET A 1 -24.01 0.98 20.22
C MET A 1 -22.62 0.61 19.78
N SER A 2 -22.47 -0.14 18.68
CA SER A 2 -21.15 -0.44 18.14
C SER A 2 -20.61 0.85 17.51
N ARG A 3 -19.57 1.46 18.09
CA ARG A 3 -18.84 2.53 17.40
C ARG A 3 -18.17 1.88 16.20
N THR A 4 -18.72 2.07 15.00
CA THR A 4 -17.97 1.82 13.78
C THR A 4 -16.71 2.66 13.84
N ALA A 5 -15.56 2.00 13.96
CA ALA A 5 -14.28 2.67 13.91
C ALA A 5 -14.18 3.45 12.59
N GLN A 6 -13.83 4.74 12.67
CA GLN A 6 -13.64 5.56 11.48
C GLN A 6 -12.37 5.10 10.76
N VAL A 7 -12.50 4.78 9.48
CA VAL A 7 -11.39 4.32 8.64
C VAL A 7 -11.17 5.26 7.46
N THR A 8 -9.94 5.26 6.95
CA THR A 8 -9.58 5.90 5.68
C THR A 8 -9.07 4.80 4.75
N THR A 9 -9.66 4.73 3.55
CA THR A 9 -9.19 3.83 2.49
C THR A 9 -7.96 4.42 1.83
N LEU A 10 -6.91 3.61 1.73
CA LEU A 10 -5.64 3.96 1.10
C LEU A 10 -5.24 2.88 0.10
N TRP A 11 -4.30 3.25 -0.76
CA TRP A 11 -3.76 2.36 -1.77
C TRP A 11 -2.24 2.29 -1.67
N ARG A 12 -1.67 1.20 -2.18
CA ARG A 12 -0.23 1.13 -2.36
C ARG A 12 0.13 0.30 -3.59
N PRO A 13 0.97 0.81 -4.50
CA PRO A 13 1.57 -0.01 -5.53
C PRO A 13 2.59 -0.97 -4.90
N VAL A 14 2.55 -2.25 -5.27
CA VAL A 14 3.51 -3.28 -4.81
C VAL A 14 4.12 -3.99 -6.02
N GLY A 15 5.34 -4.50 -5.85
CA GLY A 15 5.94 -5.45 -6.78
C GLY A 15 5.59 -6.91 -6.42
N PRO A 16 5.93 -7.89 -7.29
CA PRO A 16 5.59 -9.30 -7.09
C PRO A 16 6.21 -9.91 -5.82
N ALA A 17 7.46 -9.58 -5.50
CA ALA A 17 8.14 -10.08 -4.31
C ALA A 17 7.46 -9.60 -3.02
N GLU A 18 7.06 -8.34 -2.98
CA GLU A 18 6.36 -7.76 -1.84
C GLU A 18 4.94 -8.31 -1.71
N LEU A 19 4.21 -8.46 -2.82
CA LEU A 19 2.88 -9.08 -2.81
C LEU A 19 2.92 -10.50 -2.25
N LYS A 20 3.94 -11.30 -2.57
CA LYS A 20 4.12 -12.64 -2.03
C LYS A 20 4.26 -12.65 -0.50
N LEU A 21 4.95 -11.66 0.07
CA LEU A 21 5.09 -11.51 1.52
C LEU A 21 3.76 -11.10 2.16
N ILE A 22 3.01 -10.18 1.53
CA ILE A 22 1.67 -9.79 1.97
C ILE A 22 0.74 -11.01 1.95
N GLN A 23 0.78 -11.83 0.90
CA GLN A 23 0.01 -13.07 0.79
C GLN A 23 0.38 -14.07 1.89
N ALA A 24 1.68 -14.24 2.19
CA ALA A 24 2.16 -15.11 3.25
C ALA A 24 1.64 -14.70 4.65
N SER A 25 1.36 -13.41 4.85
CA SER A 25 0.72 -12.90 6.08
C SER A 25 -0.81 -13.11 6.13
N GLY A 26 -1.40 -13.70 5.09
CA GLY A 26 -2.86 -13.80 4.95
C GLY A 26 -3.53 -12.50 4.53
N MET A 27 -2.80 -11.65 3.79
CA MET A 27 -3.23 -10.32 3.34
C MET A 27 -3.55 -9.36 4.50
N ARG A 28 -2.73 -9.35 5.55
CA ARG A 28 -3.00 -8.55 6.76
C ARG A 28 -1.92 -7.52 7.08
N GLU A 29 -0.72 -7.67 6.55
CA GLU A 29 0.39 -6.78 6.87
C GLU A 29 1.30 -6.56 5.66
N PHE A 30 1.90 -5.39 5.61
CA PHE A 30 3.04 -5.09 4.75
C PHE A 30 4.33 -5.58 5.41
N PRO A 31 5.27 -6.16 4.64
CA PRO A 31 6.54 -6.61 5.19
C PRO A 31 7.39 -5.41 5.68
N PRO A 32 8.31 -5.62 6.64
CA PRO A 32 9.23 -4.59 7.09
C PRO A 32 9.98 -3.93 5.93
N ARG A 33 10.22 -2.62 6.04
CA ARG A 33 11.05 -1.88 5.09
C ARG A 33 12.50 -2.32 5.21
N LEU A 34 13.25 -2.19 4.11
CA LEU A 34 14.70 -2.36 4.15
C LEU A 34 15.35 -1.20 4.92
N PRO A 35 16.55 -1.39 5.52
CA PRO A 35 17.20 -0.34 6.33
C PRO A 35 17.46 0.98 5.59
N ASP A 36 17.59 0.93 4.26
CA ASP A 36 17.78 2.08 3.36
C ASP A 36 16.46 2.77 2.97
N GLN A 37 15.32 2.24 3.42
CA GLN A 37 13.98 2.74 3.10
C GLN A 37 13.30 3.29 4.36
N PRO A 38 13.65 4.52 4.78
CA PRO A 38 13.23 5.07 6.07
C PRO A 38 11.74 5.39 6.17
N ILE A 39 11.02 5.39 5.04
CA ILE A 39 9.62 5.80 4.96
C ILE A 39 8.79 4.71 4.27
N PHE A 40 7.61 4.47 4.83
CA PHE A 40 6.49 3.76 4.23
C PHE A 40 5.43 4.78 3.79
N TYR A 41 5.01 4.72 2.53
CA TYR A 41 4.14 5.73 1.93
C TYR A 41 2.93 5.11 1.22
N PRO A 42 1.78 5.02 1.91
CA PRO A 42 0.52 4.72 1.25
C PRO A 42 -0.05 5.98 0.58
N VAL A 43 -0.72 5.81 -0.55
CA VAL A 43 -1.29 6.91 -1.34
C VAL A 43 -2.79 7.02 -1.13
N LEU A 44 -3.33 8.23 -1.33
CA LEU A 44 -4.74 8.53 -1.08
C LEU A 44 -5.67 8.26 -2.27
N SER A 45 -5.14 7.78 -3.41
CA SER A 45 -5.98 7.45 -4.57
C SER A 45 -5.51 6.23 -5.35
N GLU A 46 -6.48 5.46 -5.83
CA GLU A 46 -6.25 4.31 -6.71
C GLU A 46 -5.61 4.69 -8.03
N ALA A 47 -6.01 5.84 -8.59
CA ALA A 47 -5.48 6.35 -9.86
C ALA A 47 -3.97 6.61 -9.76
N TYR A 48 -3.52 7.22 -8.64
CA TYR A 48 -2.10 7.46 -8.42
C TYR A 48 -1.34 6.14 -8.19
N ALA A 49 -1.88 5.22 -7.39
CA ALA A 49 -1.26 3.90 -7.20
C ALA A 49 -1.16 3.13 -8.53
N THR A 50 -2.18 3.20 -9.37
CA THR A 50 -2.23 2.59 -10.70
C THR A 50 -1.14 3.16 -11.62
N GLN A 51 -0.99 4.49 -11.63
CA GLN A 51 0.05 5.15 -12.40
C GLN A 51 1.44 4.65 -11.99
N ILE A 52 1.74 4.59 -10.69
CA ILE A 52 3.02 4.06 -10.21
C ILE A 52 3.20 2.59 -10.60
N ALA A 53 2.19 1.75 -10.38
CA ALA A 53 2.27 0.32 -10.66
C ALA A 53 2.54 0.05 -12.16
N ARG A 54 1.83 0.75 -13.05
CA ARG A 54 1.97 0.59 -14.49
C ARG A 54 3.27 1.20 -15.01
N ASP A 55 3.57 2.44 -14.64
CA ASP A 55 4.61 3.21 -15.32
C ASP A 55 5.99 2.97 -14.70
N TRP A 56 6.07 2.56 -13.42
CA TRP A 56 7.34 2.36 -12.71
C TRP A 56 7.56 0.90 -12.30
N ASN A 57 6.58 0.21 -11.70
CA ASN A 57 6.80 -1.16 -11.22
C ASN A 57 6.93 -2.17 -12.36
N VAL A 58 6.10 -2.08 -13.42
CA VAL A 58 6.19 -3.01 -14.56
C VAL A 58 7.55 -2.91 -15.25
N PRO A 59 8.08 -1.73 -15.62
CA PRO A 59 9.42 -1.64 -16.23
C PRO A 59 10.55 -2.13 -15.32
N ALA A 60 10.44 -1.94 -14.00
CA ALA A 60 11.48 -2.32 -13.04
C ALA A 60 11.45 -3.80 -12.66
N ASN A 61 10.27 -4.41 -12.56
CA ASN A 61 10.07 -5.71 -11.92
C ASN A 61 9.31 -6.73 -12.80
N GLY A 62 8.94 -6.37 -14.03
CA GLY A 62 8.13 -7.20 -14.94
C GLY A 62 6.62 -7.14 -14.66
N SER A 63 6.22 -6.92 -13.41
CA SER A 63 4.82 -6.80 -12.99
C SER A 63 4.62 -5.77 -11.89
N GLY A 64 3.42 -5.21 -11.81
CA GLY A 64 3.02 -4.26 -10.77
C GLY A 64 1.58 -4.47 -10.33
N TYR A 65 1.29 -4.30 -9.05
CA TYR A 65 -0.04 -4.51 -8.49
C TYR A 65 -0.47 -3.30 -7.65
N VAL A 66 -1.77 -3.06 -7.59
CA VAL A 66 -2.37 -2.03 -6.73
C VAL A 66 -3.11 -2.71 -5.60
N THR A 67 -2.68 -2.43 -4.37
CA THR A 67 -3.39 -2.88 -3.18
C THR A 67 -4.31 -1.78 -2.63
N ARG A 68 -5.45 -2.18 -2.09
CA ARG A 68 -6.39 -1.33 -1.32
C ARG A 68 -6.52 -1.85 0.10
N PHE A 69 -6.59 -0.96 1.08
CA PHE A 69 -6.79 -1.34 2.48
C PHE A 69 -7.37 -0.17 3.28
N ASP A 70 -8.06 -0.49 4.37
CA ASP A 70 -8.64 0.49 5.28
C ASP A 70 -7.76 0.61 6.52
N VAL A 71 -7.49 1.85 6.96
CA VAL A 71 -6.67 2.14 8.15
C VAL A 71 -7.48 2.97 9.12
N LEU A 72 -7.35 2.69 10.41
CA LEU A 72 -7.97 3.51 11.47
C LEU A 72 -7.55 4.98 11.34
N LYS A 73 -8.55 5.87 11.28
CA LYS A 73 -8.31 7.32 11.22
C LYS A 73 -7.51 7.82 12.43
N SER A 74 -7.77 7.26 13.61
CA SER A 74 -7.04 7.61 14.84
C SER A 74 -5.54 7.33 14.77
N PHE A 75 -5.10 6.37 13.93
CA PHE A 75 -3.69 6.16 13.66
C PHE A 75 -3.16 7.24 12.71
N LEU A 76 -3.89 7.49 11.62
CA LEU A 76 -3.50 8.45 10.58
C LEU A 76 -3.49 9.91 11.06
N ASP A 77 -4.28 10.27 12.08
CA ASP A 77 -4.31 11.62 12.66
C ASP A 77 -2.94 12.07 13.21
N GLY A 78 -2.01 11.14 13.45
CA GLY A 78 -0.62 11.43 13.83
C GLY A 78 0.31 11.81 12.67
N TYR A 79 -0.15 11.68 11.42
CA TYR A 79 0.66 11.88 10.22
C TYR A 79 0.04 12.94 9.31
N ARG A 80 0.90 13.70 8.63
CA ARG A 80 0.48 14.64 7.60
C ARG A 80 0.40 13.96 6.24
N VAL A 81 -0.53 14.47 5.43
CA VAL A 81 -0.59 14.16 4.00
C VAL A 81 0.39 15.09 3.28
N GLU A 82 1.26 14.50 2.47
CA GLU A 82 2.28 15.17 1.69
C GLU A 82 1.97 15.09 0.19
N HIS A 83 2.55 16.00 -0.59
CA HIS A 83 2.41 16.04 -2.04
C HIS A 83 3.66 15.48 -2.73
N ALA A 84 3.50 14.38 -3.46
CA ALA A 84 4.56 13.78 -4.28
C ALA A 84 4.57 14.34 -5.71
N GLY A 85 5.19 15.50 -5.86
CA GLY A 85 5.31 16.17 -7.16
C GLY A 85 4.02 16.85 -7.59
N SER A 86 3.15 16.16 -8.33
CA SER A 86 1.91 16.77 -8.84
C SER A 86 0.92 17.03 -7.70
N ARG A 87 0.04 18.04 -7.84
CA ARG A 87 -0.96 18.37 -6.81
C ARG A 87 -1.94 17.23 -6.50
N ALA A 88 -2.13 16.28 -7.41
CA ALA A 88 -3.01 15.13 -7.25
C ALA A 88 -2.34 13.92 -6.56
N HIS A 89 -1.01 13.94 -6.44
CA HIS A 89 -0.25 12.85 -5.83
C HIS A 89 -0.14 13.08 -4.34
N LEU A 90 -1.14 12.59 -3.61
CA LEU A 90 -1.20 12.68 -2.16
C LEU A 90 -0.77 11.35 -1.53
N GLU A 91 0.10 11.43 -0.54
CA GLU A 91 0.60 10.28 0.20
C GLU A 91 0.85 10.60 1.67
N TYR A 92 0.82 9.60 2.52
CA TYR A 92 1.34 9.73 3.89
C TYR A 92 2.82 9.38 3.91
N TRP A 93 3.60 10.05 4.76
CA TRP A 93 4.98 9.66 5.06
C TRP A 93 5.03 9.09 6.47
N ILE A 94 5.03 7.76 6.57
CA ILE A 94 5.05 7.04 7.86
C ILE A 94 6.48 6.49 8.05
N PRO A 95 7.15 6.77 9.17
CA PRO A 95 8.47 6.20 9.46
C PRO A 95 8.45 4.67 9.40
N ALA A 96 9.51 4.06 8.90
CA ALA A 96 9.60 2.60 8.78
C ALA A 96 9.47 1.89 10.14
N GLU A 97 9.93 2.52 11.22
CA GLU A 97 9.77 2.03 12.59
C GLU A 97 8.31 1.96 13.07
N ASP A 98 7.43 2.77 12.48
CA ASP A 98 5.99 2.80 12.82
C ASP A 98 5.19 1.79 12.00
N LEU A 99 5.78 1.14 11.01
CA LEU A 99 5.10 0.16 10.16
C LEU A 99 4.43 -0.99 10.94
N PRO A 100 5.02 -1.53 12.03
CA PRO A 100 4.32 -2.51 12.86
C PRO A 100 3.06 -1.96 13.52
N ALA A 101 3.04 -0.68 13.90
CA ALA A 101 1.86 -0.02 14.45
C ALA A 101 0.83 0.26 13.34
N PHE A 102 1.29 0.67 12.15
CA PHE A 102 0.45 0.82 10.97
C PHE A 102 -0.25 -0.49 10.60
N ASN A 103 0.47 -1.61 10.53
CA ASN A 103 -0.10 -2.93 10.20
C ASN A 103 -1.19 -3.33 11.21
N LYS A 104 -1.04 -2.99 12.50
CA LYS A 104 -2.09 -3.22 13.52
C LYS A 104 -3.31 -2.31 13.35
N ALA A 105 -3.13 -1.15 12.71
CA ALA A 105 -4.20 -0.21 12.41
C ALA A 105 -4.96 -0.53 11.11
N ILE A 106 -4.49 -1.51 10.31
CA ILE A 106 -5.23 -2.01 9.15
C ILE A 106 -6.48 -2.75 9.63
N VAL A 107 -7.62 -2.38 9.07
CA VAL A 107 -8.92 -3.01 9.33
C VAL A 107 -9.26 -3.93 8.17
N GLY A 108 -9.55 -5.20 8.47
CA GLY A 108 -9.89 -6.17 7.45
C GLY A 108 -8.67 -6.80 6.78
N LYS A 109 -8.64 -6.78 5.44
CA LYS A 109 -7.58 -7.35 4.61
C LYS A 109 -7.09 -6.33 3.60
N ILE A 110 -5.85 -6.51 3.17
CA ILE A 110 -5.27 -5.86 2.00
C ILE A 110 -5.81 -6.57 0.76
N GLU A 111 -6.26 -5.81 -0.24
CA GLU A 111 -6.95 -6.34 -1.41
C GLU A 111 -6.26 -6.01 -2.73
N VAL A 112 -6.13 -7.05 -3.55
CA VAL A 112 -5.99 -7.06 -5.02
C VAL A 112 -6.93 -6.13 -5.80
N THR A 113 -6.59 -4.88 -6.18
CA THR A 113 -7.53 -4.05 -6.99
C THR A 113 -7.15 -3.94 -8.47
N ALA A 114 -5.86 -3.96 -8.78
CA ALA A 114 -5.37 -4.00 -10.16
C ALA A 114 -4.04 -4.74 -10.27
N ALA A 115 -3.78 -5.32 -11.44
CA ALA A 115 -2.53 -5.99 -11.79
C ALA A 115 -2.10 -5.59 -13.21
N PHE A 116 -0.80 -5.42 -13.41
CA PHE A 116 -0.19 -4.96 -14.66
C PHE A 116 1.08 -5.77 -14.96
N GLY A 117 1.41 -5.90 -16.24
CA GLY A 117 2.57 -6.67 -16.72
C GLY A 117 2.27 -8.16 -16.92
N GLU A 118 3.31 -8.98 -17.06
CA GLU A 118 3.13 -10.44 -17.07
C GLU A 118 2.70 -10.88 -15.68
N THR A 119 1.40 -11.02 -15.48
CA THR A 119 0.86 -11.76 -14.35
C THR A 119 1.21 -13.22 -14.58
N ALA A 120 1.91 -13.85 -13.64
CA ALA A 120 2.11 -15.28 -13.62
C ALA A 120 0.77 -16.02 -13.36
N GLU A 121 -0.16 -15.89 -14.29
CA GLU A 121 -1.38 -16.68 -14.45
C GLU A 121 -1.47 -17.17 -15.92
N SER A 122 -0.34 -17.61 -16.46
CA SER A 122 -0.29 -18.39 -17.69
C SER A 122 0.67 -19.56 -17.49
N ALA A 123 0.29 -20.45 -16.58
CA ALA A 123 0.80 -21.80 -16.48
C ALA A 123 -0.23 -22.65 -15.71
N VAL A 124 -1.35 -22.93 -16.37
CA VAL A 124 -2.13 -24.16 -16.15
C VAL A 124 -2.09 -24.98 -17.43
#